data_AF-A0A357GWM3-F1
#
_entry.id   AF-A0A357GWM3-F1
#
_cell.length_a   1.000
_cell.length_b   1.000
_cell.length_c   1.000
_cell.angle_alpha   90.00
_cell.angle_beta   90.00
_cell.angle_gamma   90.00
#
_symmetry.space_group_name_H-M   'P 1'
#
loop_
_entity.id
_entity.type
_entity.pdbx_description
1 polymer ?
#
loop_
_entity_poly.entity_id
_entity_poly.type
_entity_poly.pdbx_seq_one_letter_code
_entity_poly.pdbx_strand_id
1 'polypeptide(L)'
;MATSLIIGLGSPVLVLAAHFIGDFAWQTTWMGLEKGKDWNAMLAHCATYTAAFVLFSCLPVNFFLSSAAVVVIFLTHVAIDTLKARFGLITSIWLDQLCHFAVLASLFSFGMIR
;
A
#
# COMPACT_ATOMS: atom_id res chain seq x y z
N MET A 1 -34.95 3.53 3.46
CA MET A 1 -34.25 2.25 3.14
C MET A 1 -33.62 2.35 1.75
N ALA A 2 -32.67 3.29 1.58
CA ALA A 2 -31.99 3.55 0.29
C ALA A 2 -30.56 4.07 0.51
N THR A 3 -29.88 3.57 1.55
CA THR A 3 -28.52 3.99 1.92
C THR A 3 -27.48 2.89 1.77
N SER A 4 -27.88 1.67 1.39
CA SER A 4 -27.01 0.49 1.39
C SER A 4 -26.30 0.20 0.07
N LEU A 5 -26.67 0.86 -1.04
CA LEU A 5 -26.08 0.57 -2.37
C LEU A 5 -24.91 1.49 -2.75
N ILE A 6 -24.80 2.68 -2.14
CA ILE A 6 -23.66 3.60 -2.39
C ILE A 6 -22.39 3.16 -1.62
N ILE A 7 -22.53 2.22 -0.67
CA ILE A 7 -21.46 1.82 0.27
C ILE A 7 -20.55 0.70 -0.28
N GLY A 8 -20.91 0.04 -1.39
CA GLY A 8 -20.23 -1.20 -1.81
C GLY A 8 -18.95 -1.07 -2.66
N LEU A 9 -18.78 0.04 -3.41
CA LEU A 9 -17.68 0.18 -4.38
C LEU A 9 -16.64 1.25 -3.99
N GLY A 10 -16.99 2.14 -3.06
CA GLY A 10 -16.11 3.24 -2.68
C GLY A 10 -14.81 2.75 -2.05
N SER A 11 -14.88 1.80 -1.13
CA SER A 11 -13.70 1.46 -0.35
C SER A 11 -12.65 0.61 -1.04
N PRO A 12 -12.97 -0.40 -1.88
CA PRO A 12 -11.93 -1.07 -2.67
C PRO A 12 -11.21 -0.10 -3.61
N VAL A 13 -11.95 0.84 -4.21
CA VAL A 13 -11.37 1.87 -5.07
C VAL A 13 -10.45 2.81 -4.28
N LEU A 14 -10.83 3.22 -3.07
CA LEU A 14 -9.99 4.05 -2.21
C LEU A 14 -8.74 3.31 -1.73
N VAL A 15 -8.83 2.01 -1.44
CA VAL A 15 -7.66 1.16 -1.11
C VAL A 15 -6.69 1.10 -2.28
N LEU A 16 -7.20 0.87 -3.49
CA LEU A 16 -6.36 0.86 -4.70
C LEU A 16 -5.77 2.25 -5.00
N ALA A 17 -6.55 3.33 -4.80
CA ALA A 17 -6.06 4.69 -4.95
C ALA A 17 -4.91 4.99 -3.99
N ALA A 18 -5.07 4.67 -2.70
CA ALA A 18 -4.01 4.83 -1.69
C ALA A 18 -2.76 4.03 -2.07
N HIS A 19 -2.94 2.79 -2.54
CA HIS A 19 -1.84 1.95 -3.03
C HIS A 19 -1.07 2.62 -4.18
N PHE A 20 -1.74 2.96 -5.29
CA PHE A 20 -1.05 3.53 -6.46
C PHE A 20 -0.46 4.91 -6.19
N ILE A 21 -1.14 5.73 -5.39
CA ILE A 21 -0.64 7.04 -5.00
C ILE A 21 0.64 6.88 -4.16
N GLY A 22 0.63 5.99 -3.17
CA GLY A 22 1.79 5.74 -2.31
C GLY A 22 2.96 5.11 -3.05
N ASP A 23 2.71 4.11 -3.90
CA ASP A 23 3.75 3.28 -4.52
C ASP A 23 4.40 3.98 -5.73
N PHE A 24 3.62 4.78 -6.46
CA PHE A 24 4.08 5.44 -7.68
C PHE A 24 4.02 6.97 -7.62
N ALA A 25 2.84 7.55 -7.36
CA ALA A 25 2.65 9.00 -7.53
C ALA A 25 3.47 9.84 -6.55
N TRP A 26 3.63 9.36 -5.32
CA TRP A 26 4.40 10.03 -4.27
C TRP A 26 5.83 9.49 -4.15
N GLN A 27 6.17 8.43 -4.88
CA GLN A 27 7.54 7.94 -4.94
C GLN A 27 8.42 8.96 -5.65
N THR A 28 9.47 9.43 -4.98
CA THR A 28 10.47 10.31 -5.59
C THR A 28 11.44 9.54 -6.48
N THR A 29 12.13 10.23 -7.39
CA THR A 29 13.19 9.63 -8.22
C THR A 29 14.29 8.99 -7.37
N TRP A 30 14.68 9.60 -6.26
CA TRP A 30 15.66 9.04 -5.34
C TRP A 30 15.19 7.71 -4.73
N MET A 31 13.95 7.65 -4.23
CA MET A 31 13.35 6.41 -3.72
C MET A 31 13.37 5.30 -4.79
N GLY A 32 12.92 5.60 -6.00
CA GLY A 32 12.83 4.62 -7.08
C GLY A 32 14.19 4.06 -7.53
N LEU A 33 15.21 4.91 -7.63
CA LEU A 33 16.54 4.51 -8.10
C LEU A 33 17.41 3.86 -7.01
N GLU A 34 17.25 4.28 -5.75
CA GLU A 34 18.17 3.93 -4.68
C GLU A 34 17.61 2.91 -3.68
N LYS A 35 16.30 2.61 -3.65
CA LYS A 35 15.73 1.65 -2.66
C LYS A 35 16.40 0.27 -2.67
N GLY A 36 16.90 -0.18 -3.81
CA GLY A 36 17.66 -1.45 -3.91
C GLY A 36 19.05 -1.42 -3.26
N LYS A 37 19.63 -0.23 -3.06
CA LYS A 37 21.02 -0.04 -2.61
C LYS A 37 21.10 0.57 -1.20
N ASP A 38 20.23 1.53 -0.91
CA ASP A 38 20.19 2.29 0.34
C ASP A 38 18.92 1.96 1.16
N TRP A 39 19.10 1.61 2.44
CA TRP A 39 18.00 1.36 3.36
C TRP A 39 17.22 2.63 3.70
N ASN A 40 17.83 3.81 3.68
CA ASN A 40 17.09 5.05 3.91
C ASN A 40 16.10 5.31 2.77
N ALA A 41 16.51 5.10 1.52
CA ALA A 41 15.62 5.17 0.36
C ALA A 41 14.47 4.15 0.44
N MET A 42 14.78 2.91 0.85
CA MET A 42 13.77 1.85 1.05
C MET A 42 12.75 2.23 2.12
N LEU A 43 13.21 2.60 3.32
CA LEU A 43 12.32 2.93 4.43
C LEU A 43 11.53 4.21 4.17
N ALA A 44 12.13 5.21 3.53
CA ALA A 44 11.43 6.42 3.12
C ALA A 44 10.32 6.12 2.10
N HIS A 45 10.58 5.25 1.12
CA HIS A 45 9.54 4.78 0.19
C HIS A 45 8.40 4.06 0.92
N CYS A 46 8.72 3.09 1.77
CA CYS A 46 7.71 2.32 2.50
C CYS A 46 6.90 3.20 3.47
N ALA A 47 7.54 4.20 4.07
CA ALA A 47 6.87 5.18 4.92
C ALA A 47 5.93 6.08 4.11
N THR A 48 6.37 6.59 2.96
CA THR A 48 5.53 7.37 2.02
C THR A 48 4.34 6.54 1.55
N TYR A 49 4.57 5.28 1.17
CA TYR A 49 3.53 4.34 0.79
C TYR A 49 2.49 4.17 1.91
N THR A 50 2.95 3.86 3.12
CA THR A 50 2.06 3.66 4.28
C THR A 50 1.32 4.94 4.67
N ALA A 51 1.97 6.10 4.54
CA ALA A 51 1.37 7.40 4.82
C ALA A 51 0.18 7.71 3.89
N ALA A 52 0.18 7.23 2.64
CA ALA A 52 -0.97 7.37 1.75
C ALA A 52 -2.23 6.72 2.35
N PHE A 53 -2.13 5.51 2.90
CA PHE A 53 -3.26 4.83 3.56
C PHE A 53 -3.72 5.58 4.80
N VAL A 54 -2.78 6.04 5.63
CA VAL A 54 -3.10 6.80 6.85
C VAL A 54 -3.82 8.09 6.50
N LEU A 55 -3.34 8.84 5.51
CA LEU A 55 -3.99 10.08 5.10
C LEU A 55 -5.39 9.85 4.53
N PHE A 56 -5.58 8.80 3.73
CA PHE A 56 -6.91 8.42 3.24
C PHE A 56 -7.88 8.09 4.39
N SER A 57 -7.40 7.46 5.47
CA SER A 57 -8.21 7.20 6.67
C SER A 57 -8.57 8.44 7.49
N CYS A 58 -7.88 9.57 7.26
CA CYS A 58 -8.19 10.85 7.89
C CYS A 58 -9.14 11.72 7.06
N LEU A 59 -9.40 11.38 5.80
CA LEU A 59 -10.33 12.11 4.95
C LEU A 59 -11.78 11.80 5.36
N PRO A 60 -12.75 12.72 5.14
CA PRO A 60 -14.17 12.48 5.39
C PRO A 60 -14.79 11.57 4.32
N VAL A 61 -14.17 10.43 4.08
CA VAL A 61 -14.56 9.38 3.13
C VAL A 61 -14.77 8.08 3.91
N ASN A 62 -15.55 7.15 3.36
CA ASN A 62 -15.75 5.83 3.96
C ASN A 62 -14.51 4.95 3.77
N PHE A 63 -13.42 5.28 4.47
CA PHE A 63 -12.18 4.52 4.50
C PHE A 63 -11.78 4.24 5.95
N PHE A 64 -11.74 2.97 6.30
CA PHE A 64 -11.30 2.51 7.61
C PHE A 64 -9.94 1.85 7.51
N LEU A 65 -9.05 2.17 8.46
CA LEU A 65 -7.72 1.59 8.58
C LEU A 65 -7.43 1.30 10.05
N SER A 66 -7.28 0.03 10.41
CA SER A 66 -6.85 -0.35 11.76
C SER A 66 -5.37 -0.05 11.99
N SER A 67 -4.98 0.22 13.24
CA SER A 67 -3.57 0.41 13.60
C SER A 67 -2.70 -0.81 13.29
N ALA A 68 -3.25 -2.01 13.45
CA ALA A 68 -2.57 -3.25 13.06
C ALA A 68 -2.35 -3.34 11.54
N ALA A 69 -3.31 -2.88 10.72
CA ALA A 69 -3.12 -2.83 9.26
C ALA A 69 -1.98 -1.89 8.85
N VAL A 70 -1.81 -0.75 9.52
CA VAL A 70 -0.68 0.17 9.25
C VAL A 70 0.66 -0.56 9.37
N VAL A 71 0.84 -1.33 10.46
CA VAL A 71 2.08 -2.10 10.70
C VAL A 71 2.26 -3.18 9.64
N VAL A 72 1.21 -3.93 9.31
CA VAL A 72 1.27 -4.99 8.28
C VAL A 72 1.60 -4.41 6.91
N ILE A 73 0.93 -3.33 6.49
CA ILE A 73 1.18 -2.64 5.22
C ILE A 73 2.64 -2.22 5.13
N PHE A 74 3.16 -1.54 6.15
CA PHE A 74 4.56 -1.09 6.15
C PHE A 74 5.55 -2.26 6.05
N LEU A 75 5.42 -3.27 6.93
CA LEU A 75 6.38 -4.38 7.00
C LEU A 75 6.34 -5.26 5.75
N THR A 76 5.15 -5.53 5.22
CA THR A 76 5.00 -6.31 3.98
C THR A 76 5.54 -5.55 2.77
N HIS A 77 5.35 -4.22 2.69
CA HIS A 77 5.93 -3.39 1.64
C HIS A 77 7.46 -3.44 1.68
N VAL A 78 8.06 -3.23 2.85
CA VAL A 78 9.52 -3.37 3.05
C VAL A 78 10.01 -4.75 2.59
N ALA A 79 9.30 -5.82 2.96
CA ALA A 79 9.69 -7.18 2.59
C ALA A 79 9.62 -7.42 1.07
N ILE A 80 8.49 -7.11 0.44
CA ILE A 80 8.28 -7.32 -1.00
C ILE A 80 9.29 -6.50 -1.81
N ASP A 81 9.46 -5.22 -1.49
CA ASP A 81 10.39 -4.37 -2.21
C ASP A 81 11.86 -4.74 -1.96
N THR A 82 12.20 -5.29 -0.80
CA THR A 82 13.55 -5.84 -0.57
C THR A 82 13.79 -7.06 -1.46
N LEU A 83 12.81 -7.97 -1.54
CA LEU A 83 12.89 -9.15 -2.42
C LEU A 83 13.03 -8.74 -3.89
N LYS A 84 12.33 -7.69 -4.32
CA LYS A 84 12.40 -7.12 -5.68
C LYS A 84 13.69 -6.34 -5.94
N ALA A 85 13.88 -5.23 -5.24
CA ALA A 85 14.86 -4.21 -5.60
C ALA A 85 16.28 -4.53 -5.12
N ARG A 86 16.42 -5.26 -4.00
CA ARG A 86 17.72 -5.59 -3.41
C ARG A 86 18.18 -7.01 -3.76
N PHE A 87 17.27 -7.98 -3.72
CA PHE A 87 17.61 -9.39 -3.97
C PHE A 87 17.29 -9.86 -5.39
N GLY A 88 16.51 -9.11 -6.17
CA GLY A 88 16.18 -9.48 -7.55
C GLY A 88 15.35 -10.76 -7.68
N LEU A 89 14.68 -11.20 -6.62
CA LEU A 89 13.85 -12.42 -6.60
C LEU A 89 12.48 -12.19 -7.24
N ILE A 90 11.99 -10.95 -7.20
CA ILE A 90 10.77 -10.53 -7.92
C ILE A 90 11.22 -9.70 -9.11
N THR A 91 11.20 -10.31 -10.30
CA THR A 91 11.74 -9.70 -11.52
C THR A 91 10.68 -9.01 -12.38
N SER A 92 9.40 -9.33 -12.19
CA SER A 92 8.29 -8.77 -12.94
C SER A 92 7.52 -7.76 -12.09
N ILE A 93 7.23 -6.59 -12.66
CA ILE A 93 6.35 -5.59 -12.03
C ILE A 93 4.95 -6.16 -11.75
N TRP A 94 4.46 -7.09 -12.56
CA TRP A 94 3.17 -7.71 -12.34
C TRP A 94 3.17 -8.65 -11.13
N LEU A 95 4.27 -9.37 -10.90
CA LEU A 95 4.43 -10.23 -9.73
C LEU A 95 4.55 -9.40 -8.45
N ASP A 96 5.29 -8.30 -8.52
CA ASP A 96 5.39 -7.31 -7.45
C ASP A 96 4.01 -6.76 -7.04
N GLN A 97 3.24 -6.25 -8.00
CA GLN A 97 1.91 -5.70 -7.72
C GLN A 97 0.94 -6.79 -7.23
N LEU A 98 1.04 -8.03 -7.75
CA LEU A 98 0.27 -9.17 -7.25
C LEU A 98 0.53 -9.44 -5.76
N CYS A 99 1.79 -9.40 -5.32
CA CYS A 99 2.13 -9.57 -3.91
C CYS A 99 1.52 -8.46 -3.03
N HIS A 100 1.59 -7.20 -3.46
CA HIS A 100 0.98 -6.09 -2.75
C HIS A 100 -0.55 -6.22 -2.68
N PHE A 101 -1.21 -6.55 -3.79
CA PHE A 101 -2.64 -6.78 -3.82
C PHE A 101 -3.07 -7.98 -2.97
N ALA A 102 -2.26 -9.03 -2.88
CA ALA A 102 -2.55 -10.16 -2.00
C ALA A 102 -2.57 -9.73 -0.52
N VAL A 103 -1.65 -8.85 -0.09
CA VAL A 103 -1.67 -8.27 1.25
C VAL A 103 -2.92 -7.43 1.46
N LEU A 104 -3.24 -6.52 0.54
CA LEU A 104 -4.40 -5.64 0.66
C LEU A 104 -5.71 -6.44 0.69
N ALA A 105 -5.84 -7.44 -0.19
CA ALA A 105 -6.99 -8.34 -0.19
C ALA A 105 -7.12 -9.14 1.11
N SER A 106 -6.00 -9.57 1.70
CA SER A 106 -5.99 -10.25 3.00
C SER A 106 -6.48 -9.32 4.10
N LEU A 107 -5.92 -8.11 4.21
CA LEU A 107 -6.34 -7.11 5.19
C LEU A 107 -7.82 -6.73 5.03
N PHE A 108 -8.30 -6.61 3.79
CA PHE A 108 -9.70 -6.33 3.49
C PHE A 108 -10.60 -7.49 3.96
N SER A 109 -10.18 -8.73 3.69
CA SER A 109 -10.91 -9.94 4.09
C SER A 109 -11.00 -10.09 5.61
N PHE A 110 -9.95 -9.70 6.35
CA PHE A 110 -9.96 -9.65 7.82
C PHE A 110 -10.68 -8.42 8.39
N GLY A 111 -11.21 -7.53 7.54
CA GLY A 111 -11.89 -6.31 7.96
C GLY A 111 -10.96 -5.26 8.60
N MET A 112 -9.67 -5.38 8.37
CA MET A 112 -8.65 -4.48 8.90
C MET A 112 -8.51 -3.20 8.05
N ILE A 113 -8.97 -3.25 6.79
CA ILE A 113 -9.18 -2.11 5.89
C ILE A 113 -10.57 -2.24 5.24
N ARG A 114 -11.34 -1.14 5.12
CA ARG A 114 -12.70 -1.12 4.54
C ARG A 114 -13.11 0.26 4.05
#